data_AF-A0A2D6RTY3-F1
#
_entry.id   AF-A0A2D6RTY3-F1
#
_cell.length_a   1.000
_cell.length_b   1.000
_cell.length_c   1.000
_cell.angle_alpha   90.00
_cell.angle_beta   90.00
_cell.angle_gamma   90.00
#
_symmetry.space_group_name_H-M   'P 1'
#
loop_
_entity.id
_entity.type
_entity.pdbx_description
1 polymer ?
#
loop_
_entity_poly.entity_id
_entity_poly.type
_entity_poly.pdbx_seq_one_letter_code
_entity_poly.pdbx_strand_id
1 'polypeptide(L)'
;MTDEELRERDLTDAQKQRIKKIEEDDFRWLMADKRGRRIMWRLLERTRVYQSSFTGNSQTFFLEGTRNVGLMLISDIQKHCAEQFVVMLKEHMSNER
;
A
#
# COMPACT_ATOMS: atom_id res chain seq x y z
N MET A 1 -30.60 16.35 -13.75
CA MET A 1 -30.26 14.98 -13.33
C MET A 1 -31.56 14.34 -12.88
N THR A 2 -32.00 13.27 -13.53
CA THR A 2 -33.27 12.59 -13.25
C THR A 2 -33.21 11.81 -11.94
N ASP A 3 -34.36 11.46 -11.35
CA ASP A 3 -34.42 10.63 -10.15
C ASP A 3 -33.78 9.24 -10.35
N GLU A 4 -33.77 8.76 -11.60
CA GLU A 4 -33.10 7.51 -11.99
C GLU A 4 -31.57 7.67 -11.97
N GLU A 5 -31.03 8.75 -12.55
CA GLU A 5 -29.59 9.07 -12.54
C GLU A 5 -29.05 9.27 -11.10
N LEU A 6 -29.86 9.88 -10.22
CA LEU A 6 -29.52 10.04 -8.81
C LEU A 6 -29.40 8.69 -8.08
N ARG A 7 -30.36 7.79 -8.30
CA ARG A 7 -30.35 6.45 -7.70
C ARG A 7 -29.19 5.61 -8.21
N GLU A 8 -28.90 5.65 -9.50
CA GLU A 8 -27.74 4.96 -10.07
C GLU A 8 -26.43 5.46 -9.45
N ARG A 9 -26.25 6.78 -9.34
CA ARG A 9 -25.07 7.37 -8.71
C ARG A 9 -24.93 6.91 -7.26
N ASP A 10 -25.99 6.97 -6.47
CA ASP A 10 -25.95 6.57 -5.06
C ASP A 10 -25.63 5.07 -4.89
N LEU A 11 -26.15 4.20 -5.78
CA LEU A 11 -25.78 2.78 -5.83
C LEU A 11 -24.31 2.60 -6.18
N THR A 12 -23.78 3.35 -7.16
CA THR A 12 -22.36 3.27 -7.52
C THR A 12 -21.45 3.74 -6.38
N ASP A 13 -21.85 4.78 -5.63
CA ASP A 13 -21.06 5.32 -4.54
C ASP A 13 -21.09 4.38 -3.32
N ALA A 14 -22.24 3.74 -3.04
CA ALA A 14 -22.33 2.69 -2.05
C ALA A 14 -21.44 1.48 -2.39
N GLN A 15 -21.39 1.08 -3.67
CA GLN A 15 -20.50 0.02 -4.14
C GLN A 15 -19.02 0.39 -3.97
N LYS A 16 -18.61 1.60 -4.38
CA LYS A 16 -17.23 2.08 -4.19
C LYS A 16 -16.84 2.10 -2.71
N GLN A 17 -17.73 2.57 -1.84
CA GLN A 17 -17.47 2.62 -0.40
C GLN A 17 -17.35 1.21 0.21
N ARG A 18 -18.12 0.24 -0.29
CA ARG A 18 -18.00 -1.17 0.12
C ARG A 18 -16.67 -1.77 -0.30
N ILE A 19 -16.23 -1.56 -1.53
CA ILE A 19 -14.94 -2.06 -2.04
C ILE A 19 -13.80 -1.47 -1.21
N LYS A 20 -13.80 -0.16 -1.00
CA LYS A 20 -12.80 0.54 -0.18
C LYS A 20 -12.70 -0.02 1.24
N LYS A 21 -13.84 -0.38 1.84
CA LYS A 21 -13.87 -0.98 3.18
C LYS A 21 -13.28 -2.38 3.19
N ILE A 22 -13.59 -3.19 2.18
CA ILE A 22 -12.99 -4.53 2.02
C ILE A 22 -11.47 -4.41 1.88
N GLU A 23 -10.99 -3.52 1.02
CA GLU A 23 -9.55 -3.28 0.82
C GLU A 23 -8.86 -2.86 2.13
N GLU A 24 -9.50 -1.95 2.89
CA GLU A 24 -9.00 -1.53 4.20
C GLU A 24 -8.93 -2.69 5.21
N ASP A 25 -9.99 -3.49 5.31
CA ASP A 25 -10.08 -4.61 6.25
C ASP A 25 -9.06 -5.71 5.87
N ASP A 26 -8.89 -5.99 4.59
CA ASP A 26 -7.90 -6.94 4.05
C ASP A 26 -6.47 -6.48 4.37
N PHE A 27 -6.19 -5.19 4.23
CA PHE A 27 -4.88 -4.63 4.50
C PHE A 27 -4.54 -4.65 5.99
N ARG A 28 -5.51 -4.32 6.86
CA ARG A 28 -5.38 -4.45 8.32
C ARG A 28 -5.16 -5.90 8.73
N TRP A 29 -5.89 -6.84 8.14
CA TRP A 29 -5.72 -8.27 8.39
C TRP A 29 -4.32 -8.74 8.02
N LEU A 30 -3.83 -8.36 6.83
CA LEU A 30 -2.48 -8.71 6.37
C LEU A 30 -1.40 -8.21 7.35
N MET A 31 -1.53 -6.96 7.81
CA MET A 31 -0.52 -6.32 8.65
C MET A 31 -0.59 -6.70 10.13
N ALA A 32 -1.68 -7.34 10.58
CA ALA A 32 -1.85 -7.79 11.96
C ALA A 32 -0.88 -8.92 12.36
N ASP A 33 -0.52 -9.81 11.42
CA ASP A 33 0.38 -10.94 11.66
C ASP A 33 1.82 -10.63 11.25
N LYS A 34 2.80 -11.07 12.06
CA LYS A 34 4.24 -10.92 11.80
C LYS A 34 4.67 -11.50 10.45
N ARG A 35 4.04 -12.58 9.99
CA ARG A 35 4.31 -13.20 8.68
C ARG A 35 3.86 -12.29 7.54
N GLY A 36 2.71 -11.63 7.69
CA GLY A 36 2.21 -10.66 6.72
C GLY A 36 3.12 -9.44 6.63
N ARG A 37 3.55 -8.88 7.77
CA ARG A 37 4.56 -7.80 7.80
C ARG A 37 5.89 -8.20 7.16
N ARG A 38 6.33 -9.45 7.33
CA ARG A 38 7.54 -9.96 6.65
C ARG A 38 7.38 -9.98 5.12
N ILE A 39 6.21 -10.37 4.62
CA ILE A 39 5.93 -10.34 3.18
C ILE A 39 5.88 -8.89 2.68
N MET A 40 5.18 -8.02 3.40
CA MET A 40 5.09 -6.60 3.06
C MET A 40 6.48 -5.94 3.01
N TRP A 41 7.32 -6.19 4.00
CA TRP A 41 8.69 -5.67 4.01
C TRP A 41 9.48 -6.09 2.75
N ARG A 42 9.44 -7.38 2.40
CA ARG A 42 10.11 -7.90 1.19
C ARG A 42 9.57 -7.25 -0.09
N LEU A 43 8.29 -6.89 -0.14
CA LEU A 43 7.72 -6.16 -1.28
C LEU A 43 8.25 -4.72 -1.34
N LEU A 44 8.35 -4.04 -0.20
CA LEU A 44 8.96 -2.69 -0.12
C LEU A 44 10.44 -2.71 -0.54
N GLU A 45 11.19 -3.75 -0.17
CA GLU A 45 12.58 -3.93 -0.62
C GLU A 45 12.67 -4.15 -2.13
N ARG A 46 11.82 -5.03 -2.68
CA ARG A 46 11.76 -5.33 -4.13
C ARG A 46 11.39 -4.10 -4.95
N THR A 47 10.56 -3.22 -4.40
CA THR A 47 10.19 -1.96 -5.06
C THR A 47 11.24 -0.88 -4.91
N ARG A 48 12.31 -1.13 -4.12
CA ARG A 48 13.45 -0.21 -3.92
C ARG A 48 13.01 1.16 -3.40
N VAL A 49 11.93 1.21 -2.62
CA VAL A 49 11.29 2.47 -2.20
C VAL A 49 12.21 3.38 -1.39
N TYR A 50 13.20 2.80 -0.69
CA TYR A 50 14.20 3.50 0.11
C TYR A 50 15.54 3.76 -0.62
N GLN A 51 15.63 3.49 -1.92
CA GLN A 51 16.87 3.67 -2.69
C GLN A 51 16.71 4.80 -3.72
N SER A 52 17.84 5.39 -4.13
CA SER A 52 17.85 6.30 -5.27
C SER A 52 17.58 5.52 -6.56
N SER A 53 16.73 6.08 -7.41
CA SER A 53 16.40 5.57 -8.74
C SER A 53 17.16 6.26 -9.85
N PHE A 54 17.85 7.37 -9.55
CA PHE A 54 18.53 8.15 -10.58
C PHE A 54 19.78 7.43 -11.08
N THR A 55 19.78 7.09 -12.36
CA THR A 55 20.87 6.40 -13.06
C THR A 55 21.52 7.24 -14.15
N GLY A 56 20.94 8.39 -14.50
CA GLY A 56 21.40 9.24 -15.61
C GLY A 56 21.03 8.73 -17.01
N ASN A 57 20.17 7.71 -17.11
CA ASN A 57 19.68 7.15 -18.37
C ASN A 57 18.23 6.66 -18.25
N SER A 58 17.69 6.00 -19.28
CA SER A 58 16.30 5.54 -19.33
C SER A 58 15.92 4.53 -18.23
N GLN A 59 16.89 3.87 -17.59
CA GLN A 59 16.65 2.98 -16.46
C GLN A 59 16.03 3.72 -15.27
N THR A 60 16.26 5.04 -15.15
CA THR A 60 15.63 5.88 -14.12
C THR A 60 14.12 5.78 -14.16
N PHE A 61 13.50 5.83 -15.36
CA PHE A 61 12.04 5.77 -15.50
C PHE A 61 11.48 4.41 -15.06
N PHE A 62 12.17 3.32 -15.38
CA PHE A 62 11.78 1.98 -14.95
C PHE A 62 11.86 1.82 -13.42
N LEU A 63 12.95 2.31 -12.82
CA LEU A 63 13.14 2.28 -11.37
C LEU A 63 12.12 3.15 -10.64
N GLU A 64 11.80 4.32 -11.18
CA GLU A 64 10.74 5.19 -10.63
C GLU A 64 9.35 4.55 -10.74
N GLY A 65 9.04 3.88 -11.85
CA GLY A 65 7.80 3.11 -11.97
C GLY A 65 7.70 2.00 -10.92
N THR A 66 8.81 1.30 -10.68
CA THR A 66 8.88 0.25 -9.64
C THR A 66 8.73 0.86 -8.24
N ARG A 67 9.41 1.97 -7.97
CA ARG A 67 9.34 2.71 -6.71
C ARG A 67 7.95 3.24 -6.42
N ASN A 68 7.23 3.69 -7.45
CA ASN A 68 5.86 4.19 -7.33
C ASN A 68 4.91 3.14 -6.74
N VAL A 69 5.05 1.86 -7.12
CA VAL A 69 4.29 0.76 -6.51
C VAL A 69 4.58 0.66 -5.01
N GLY A 70 5.86 0.76 -4.62
CA GLY A 70 6.25 0.79 -3.20
C GLY A 70 5.67 1.97 -2.44
N LEU A 71 5.61 3.15 -3.06
CA LEU A 71 5.00 4.34 -2.46
C LEU A 71 3.49 4.19 -2.25
N MET A 72 2.78 3.57 -3.19
CA MET A 72 1.35 3.26 -3.02
C MET A 72 1.13 2.35 -1.81
N LEU A 73 1.93 1.27 -1.69
CA LEU A 73 1.85 0.38 -0.54
C LEU A 73 2.15 1.10 0.78
N ILE A 74 3.15 1.99 0.82
CA ILE A 74 3.42 2.81 2.01
C ILE A 74 2.24 3.72 2.34
N SER A 75 1.62 4.34 1.35
CA SER A 75 0.43 5.18 1.54
C SER A 75 -0.72 4.38 2.16
N ASP A 76 -0.96 3.16 1.67
CA ASP A 76 -2.01 2.30 2.21
C ASP A 76 -1.71 1.86 3.65
N ILE A 77 -0.46 1.49 3.95
CA ILE A 77 -0.01 1.20 5.31
C ILE A 77 -0.27 2.40 6.24
N GLN A 78 0.16 3.60 5.85
CA GLN A 78 0.02 4.81 6.66
C GLN A 78 -1.44 5.17 6.91
N LYS A 79 -2.31 4.94 5.92
CA LYS A 79 -3.72 5.26 6.00
C LYS A 79 -4.51 4.27 6.86
N HIS A 80 -4.19 2.98 6.79
CA HIS A 80 -5.03 1.92 7.36
C HIS A 80 -4.45 1.25 8.61
N CYS A 81 -3.12 1.25 8.81
CA CYS A 81 -2.46 0.54 9.90
C CYS A 81 -1.06 1.09 10.23
N ALA A 82 -0.96 2.40 10.47
CA ALA A 82 0.31 3.10 10.69
C ALA A 82 1.12 2.53 11.88
N GLU A 83 0.44 2.07 12.94
CA GLU A 83 1.08 1.45 14.10
C GLU A 83 1.78 0.13 13.73
N GLN A 84 1.22 -0.65 12.80
CA GLN A 84 1.83 -1.89 12.33
C GLN A 84 3.09 -1.63 11.49
N PHE A 85 3.19 -0.47 10.84
CA PHE A 85 4.42 -0.04 10.16
C PHE A 85 5.59 0.07 11.15
N VAL A 86 5.35 0.68 12.30
CA VAL A 86 6.37 0.84 13.35
C VAL A 86 6.79 -0.51 13.91
N VAL A 87 5.85 -1.45 14.09
CA VAL A 87 6.16 -2.82 14.50
C VAL A 87 7.02 -3.52 13.45
N MET A 88 6.64 -3.46 12.17
CA MET A 88 7.41 -4.03 11.05
C MET A 88 8.84 -3.51 11.02
N LEU A 89 9.04 -2.20 11.19
CA LEU A 89 10.36 -1.58 11.23
C LEU A 89 11.21 -2.13 12.39
N LYS A 90 10.65 -2.21 13.60
CA LYS A 90 11.36 -2.77 14.76
C LYS A 90 11.72 -4.25 14.55
N GLU A 91 10.81 -5.03 13.97
CA GLU A 91 11.04 -6.44 13.65
C GLU A 91 12.20 -6.61 12.66
N HIS A 92 12.30 -5.74 11.65
CA HIS A 92 13.40 -5.77 10.70
C HIS A 92 14.73 -5.41 11.37
N MET A 93 14.78 -4.28 12.08
CA MET A 93 16.00 -3.83 12.79
C MET A 93 16.51 -4.83 13.82
N SER A 94 15.62 -5.65 14.40
CA SER A 94 15.99 -6.68 15.36
C SER A 94 16.52 -7.96 14.71
N ASN A 95 16.11 -8.25 13.47
CA ASN A 95 16.57 -9.44 12.73
C ASN A 95 17.92 -9.22 12.02
N GLU A 96 18.38 -7.97 11.86
CA GLU A 96 19.67 -7.62 11.26
C GLU A 96 20.85 -7.64 12.26
N ARG A 97 20.63 -8.11 13.49
CA ARG A 97 21.65 -8.31 14.52
C ARG A 97 21.89 -9.79 14.77
#